data_AF-A0A8T2II85-F1
#
_entry.id   AF-A0A8T2II85-F1
#
_cell.length_a   1.000
_cell.length_b   1.000
_cell.length_c   1.000
_cell.angle_alpha   90.00
_cell.angle_beta   90.00
_cell.angle_gamma   90.00
#
_symmetry.space_group_name_H-M   'P 1'
#
loop_
_entity.id
_entity.type
_entity.pdbx_description
1 polymer ?
#
loop_
_entity_poly.entity_id
_entity_poly.type
_entity_poly.pdbx_seq_one_letter_code
_entity_poly.pdbx_strand_id
1 'polypeptide(L)' 'MAGHSSCVIGDKMIVFGGSLGSRQMSNDVWVLDLDHWSWSKPTIAGTCPHPRGGQSQVNFHT' A
#
# COMPACT_ATOMS: atom_id res chain seq x y z
N MET A 1 -9.17 1.06 -7.51
CA MET A 1 -8.25 -0.01 -7.08
C MET A 1 -9.02 -1.00 -6.21
N ALA A 2 -8.95 -2.30 -6.50
CA ALA A 2 -9.65 -3.35 -5.74
C ALA A 2 -8.68 -4.43 -5.25
N GLY A 3 -8.99 -5.09 -4.12
CA GLY A 3 -8.15 -6.15 -3.57
C GLY A 3 -6.77 -5.66 -3.09
N HIS A 4 -6.64 -4.39 -2.71
CA HIS A 4 -5.45 -3.87 -2.06
C HIS A 4 -5.44 -4.29 -0.59
N SER A 5 -4.26 -4.23 0.04
CA SER A 5 -4.12 -4.37 1.49
C SER A 5 -3.72 -3.03 2.09
N SER A 6 -4.18 -2.75 3.30
CA SER A 6 -3.73 -1.59 4.07
C SER A 6 -3.50 -1.93 5.53
N CYS A 7 -2.65 -1.13 6.18
CA CYS A 7 -2.42 -1.17 7.61
C CYS A 7 -2.06 0.23 8.11
N VAL A 8 -2.43 0.54 9.35
CA VAL A 8 -2.14 1.83 10.00
C VAL A 8 -0.92 1.68 10.89
N ILE A 9 0.00 2.65 10.78
CA ILE A 9 1.20 2.77 11.61
C ILE A 9 1.26 4.22 12.09
N GLY A 10 0.98 4.45 13.38
CA GLY A 10 0.84 5.82 13.91
C GLY A 10 -0.25 6.60 13.19
N ASP A 11 0.11 7.77 12.67
CA ASP A 11 -0.72 8.72 11.91
C ASP A 11 -0.76 8.41 10.39
N LYS A 12 -0.25 7.25 9.96
CA LYS A 12 -0.12 6.93 8.53
C LYS A 12 -0.81 5.62 8.17
N MET A 13 -1.66 5.66 7.15
CA MET A 13 -2.19 4.46 6.52
C MET A 13 -1.34 4.09 5.31
N ILE A 14 -0.73 2.92 5.36
CA ILE A 14 0.06 2.35 4.27
C ILE A 14 -0.87 1.49 3.42
N VAL A 15 -0.84 1.69 2.10
CA VAL A 15 -1.63 0.92 1.12
C VAL A 15 -0.67 0.29 0.11
N PHE A 16 -0.82 -1.00 -0.15
CA PHE A 16 0.01 -1.72 -1.09
C PHE A 16 -0.81 -2.51 -2.13
N GLY A 17 -0.39 -2.38 -3.38
CA GLY A 17 -0.83 -3.22 -4.50
C GLY A 17 -2.33 -3.17 -4.79
N GLY A 18 -2.85 -4.25 -5.35
CA GLY A 18 -4.23 -4.37 -5.81
C GLY A 18 -4.38 -4.22 -7.32
N SER A 19 -5.61 -4.44 -7.81
CA SER A 19 -5.94 -4.31 -9.23
C SER A 19 -6.22 -2.86 -9.60
N LEU A 20 -5.58 -2.40 -10.69
CA LEU A 20 -5.83 -1.10 -11.31
C LEU A 20 -6.92 -1.16 -12.40
N GLY A 21 -7.55 -2.33 -12.60
CA GLY A 21 -8.44 -2.60 -13.74
C GLY A 21 -7.69 -3.20 -14.93
N SER A 22 -8.42 -3.57 -15.98
CA SER A 22 -7.85 -4.08 -17.26
C SER A 22 -6.78 -5.19 -17.11
N ARG A 23 -6.94 -6.07 -16.11
CA ARG A 23 -5.98 -7.14 -15.74
C ARG A 23 -4.59 -6.64 -15.29
N GLN A 24 -4.46 -5.34 -14.99
CA GLN A 24 -3.26 -4.77 -14.42
C GLN A 24 -3.29 -4.86 -12.89
N MET A 25 -2.18 -5.35 -12.32
CA MET A 25 -1.93 -5.35 -10.88
C MET A 25 -0.85 -4.32 -10.57
N SER A 26 -0.88 -3.77 -9.35
CA SER A 26 0.12 -2.84 -8.85
C SER A 26 1.02 -3.48 -7.80
N ASN A 27 2.25 -3.01 -7.72
CA ASN A 27 3.17 -3.17 -6.59
C ASN A 27 3.54 -1.82 -5.95
N ASP A 28 2.77 -0.77 -6.25
CA ASP A 28 2.99 0.55 -5.66
C ASP A 28 2.64 0.55 -4.16
N VAL A 29 3.37 1.38 -3.42
CA VAL A 29 3.05 1.77 -2.05
C VAL A 29 2.51 3.20 -2.08
N TRP A 30 1.37 3.39 -1.45
CA TRP A 30 0.78 4.70 -1.18
C TRP A 30 0.67 4.91 0.32
N VAL A 31 0.86 6.15 0.75
CA VAL A 31 0.72 6.55 2.15
C VAL A 31 -0.30 7.66 2.23
N LEU A 32 -1.33 7.44 3.03
CA LEU A 32 -2.26 8.49 3.46
C LEU A 32 -1.79 8.99 4.83
N ASP A 33 -1.46 10.28 4.86
CA ASP A 33 -1.29 11.01 6.11
C ASP A 33 -2.67 11.29 6.71
N LEU A 34 -2.94 10.76 7.90
CA LEU A 34 -4.26 10.81 8.54
C LEU A 34 -4.53 12.15 9.26
N ASP A 35 -3.49 12.92 9.54
CA ASP A 35 -3.62 14.26 10.13
C ASP A 35 -4.01 15.28 9.05
N HIS A 36 -3.33 15.21 7.90
CA HIS A 36 -3.49 16.18 6.80
C HIS A 36 -4.42 15.69 5.68
N TRP A 37 -4.87 14.43 5.73
CA TRP A 37 -5.68 13.79 4.69
C TRP A 37 -5.06 13.87 3.29
N SER A 38 -3.74 13.74 3.22
CA SER A 38 -2.97 13.88 1.99
C SER A 38 -2.30 12.57 1.59
N TRP A 39 -2.29 12.30 0.28
CA TRP A 39 -1.64 11.11 -0.28
C TRP A 39 -0.22 11.43 -0.74
N SER A 40 0.67 10.48 -0.51
CA SER A 40 2.03 10.51 -1.06
C SER A 40 2.42 9.13 -1.59
N LYS A 41 3.33 9.11 -2.56
CA LYS A 41 3.94 7.90 -3.12
C LYS A 41 5.43 7.90 -2.78
N PRO A 42 5.84 7.28 -1.67
CA PRO A 42 7.24 7.29 -1.26
C PRO A 42 8.11 6.45 -2.22
N THR A 43 9.39 6.80 -2.31
CA THR A 43 10.39 5.96 -2.94
C THR A 43 10.65 4.73 -2.07
N ILE A 44 10.42 3.54 -2.60
CA ILE A 44 10.67 2.28 -1.90
C ILE A 44 12.06 1.76 -2.26
N ALA A 45 12.87 1.48 -1.24
CA ALA A 45 14.19 0.90 -1.41
C ALA A 45 14.15 -0.64 -1.43
N GLY A 46 15.15 -1.25 -2.05
CA GLY A 46 15.29 -2.71 -2.15
C GLY A 46 14.48 -3.34 -3.29
N THR A 47 14.42 -4.66 -3.32
CA THR A 47 13.70 -5.40 -4.36
C THR A 47 12.21 -5.30 -4.13
N CYS A 48 11.52 -4.56 -5.00
CA CYS A 48 10.08 -4.49 -4.98
C CYS A 48 9.46 -5.85 -5.33
N PRO A 49 8.48 -6.33 -4.57
CA PRO A 49 7.82 -7.59 -4.89
C PRO A 49 6.95 -7.46 -6.16
N HIS A 50 6.58 -8.60 -6.75
CA HIS A 50 5.71 -8.62 -7.93
C HIS A 50 4.33 -7.96 -7.64
N PRO A 51 3.74 -7.30 -8.65
CA PRO A 51 2.38 -6.78 -8.57
C PRO A 51 1.37 -7.87 -8.19
N ARG A 52 0.53 -7.59 -7.18
CA ARG A 52 -0.42 -8.57 -6.64
C ARG A 52 -1.64 -7.90 -5.98
N GLY A 53 -2.69 -8.68 -5.77
CA GLY A 53 -3.89 -8.31 -5.02
C GLY A 53 -4.43 -9.49 -4.21
N GLY A 54 -5.30 -9.21 -3.23
CA GLY A 54 -5.89 -10.23 -2.35
C GLY A 54 -4.99 -10.66 -1.18
N GLN A 55 -3.85 -10.00 -0.99
CA GLN A 55 -2.96 -10.25 0.15
C GLN A 55 -3.50 -9.64 1.46
N SER A 56 -2.97 -10.12 2.60
CA SER A 56 -3.12 -9.48 3.91
C SER A 56 -1.87 -8.67 4.26
N GLN A 57 -2.04 -7.59 5.02
CA GLN A 57 -0.96 -6.79 5.57
C GLN A 57 -1.12 -6.73 7.09
N VAL A 58 -0.04 -6.99 7.81
CA VAL A 58 -0.01 -6.99 9.27
C VAL A 58 1.15 -6.11 9.72
N ASN A 59 0.89 -5.23 10.67
CA ASN A 59 1.94 -4.51 11.38
C ASN A 59 2.29 -5.29 12.65
N PHE A 60 3.58 -5.60 12.83
CA PHE A 60 4.10 -6.20 14.05
C PHE A 60 4.72 -5.09 14.91
N HIS A 61 4.25 -4.96 16.16
CA HIS A 61 4.93 -4.17 17.19
C HIS A 61 5.77 -5.13 18.04
N THR A 62 7.05 -4.81 18.21
CA THR A 62 7.96 -5.45 19.19
C THR A 62 8.23 -4.53 20.34
#